data_AF-A0A9D3RT13-F1
#
_entry.id   AF-A0A9D3RT13-F1
#
_cell.length_a   1.000
_cell.length_b   1.000
_cell.length_c   1.000
_cell.angle_alpha   90.00
_cell.angle_beta   90.00
_cell.angle_gamma   90.00
#
_symmetry.space_group_name_H-M   'P 1'
#
loop_
_entity.id
_entity.type
_entity.pdbx_description
1 polymer ?
#
loop_
_entity_poly.entity_id
_entity_poly.type
_entity_poly.pdbx_seq_one_letter_code
_entity_poly.pdbx_strand_id
1 'polypeptide(L)'
;MADGEDDDVPLILTWEDASCGLLTEETESATATNENGSGYDIVNNAVIPTPGHQDHRSHFGTLRQSWEMNYQEAAIYLQEGENNDKFFTHPRNPKALAAYLFAHNHLFYMMELLTGVLLMVLSVSEAPAVPSLRLDVYVHATLELLALVMVAFELCMKLRWLGFQTFIRHKRTMVKSCVLLLQFVEAIVVLVRQTSHLRVTRALRPIFLVDCRYCGAVRRNLRQIFQSLPPFIDILLLLLFFMVIFSLLGFCLFSTNTADPYFNTLENSIVSLFVLLTTANFPDVMMPAYSRNRWSCVFFIVYLSIELYFIMNLLLAVVFDTFNGVEKMKFKSLLLHKRSAIDHAFQLLVSRQRPNGVSLKQFDGLMRFYQPRMSARDRFLTFKALNQSGLPMLRYTHFLTVYSNGCWHIFT
;
A
#
# COMPACT_ATOMS: atom_id res chain seq x y z
N MET A 1 -20.12 20.57 6.81
CA MET A 1 -20.14 19.81 5.55
C MET A 1 -19.19 20.54 4.62
N ALA A 2 -18.21 19.84 4.07
CA ALA A 2 -16.96 20.32 3.47
C ALA A 2 -15.86 20.69 4.49
N ASP A 3 -15.11 19.66 4.89
CA ASP A 3 -13.64 19.74 4.99
C ASP A 3 -13.11 18.30 5.09
N GLY A 4 -12.49 17.83 4.01
CA GLY A 4 -12.11 16.42 3.86
C GLY A 4 -11.41 16.17 2.54
N GLU A 5 -10.46 17.03 2.18
CA GLU A 5 -9.70 16.89 0.93
C GLU A 5 -8.25 17.39 1.02
N ASP A 6 -7.63 17.31 2.21
CA ASP A 6 -6.26 17.81 2.43
C ASP A 6 -5.24 16.72 2.88
N ASP A 7 -5.57 15.44 2.72
CA ASP A 7 -4.77 14.32 3.23
C ASP A 7 -3.74 13.73 2.23
N ASP A 8 -3.63 14.28 1.01
CA ASP A 8 -2.82 13.70 -0.08
C ASP A 8 -1.73 14.62 -0.66
N VAL A 9 -1.43 15.76 -0.03
CA VAL A 9 -0.17 16.46 -0.32
C VAL A 9 0.95 15.73 0.44
N PRO A 10 1.97 15.17 -0.23
CA PRO A 10 3.13 14.68 0.50
C PRO A 10 3.72 15.86 1.25
N LEU A 11 3.74 15.77 2.58
CA LEU A 11 4.33 16.73 3.52
C LEU A 11 5.81 17.07 3.22
N ILE A 12 6.40 16.48 2.17
CA ILE A 12 7.74 16.75 1.65
C ILE A 12 7.73 17.94 0.66
N LEU A 13 6.63 18.20 -0.06
CA LEU A 13 6.54 19.34 -0.99
C LEU A 13 6.56 20.68 -0.23
N THR A 14 5.95 20.75 0.95
CA THR A 14 5.97 21.97 1.77
C THR A 14 7.34 22.23 2.42
N TRP A 15 8.20 21.21 2.52
CA TRP A 15 9.56 21.34 3.05
C TRP A 15 10.57 21.80 1.99
N GLU A 16 10.36 21.45 0.71
CA GLU A 16 11.19 21.95 -0.41
C GLU A 16 10.95 23.45 -0.65
N ASP A 17 9.70 23.94 -0.58
CA ASP A 17 9.40 25.37 -0.72
C ASP A 17 9.92 26.21 0.47
N ALA A 18 9.89 25.67 1.69
CA ALA A 18 10.49 26.30 2.87
C ALA A 18 12.03 26.30 2.83
N SER A 19 12.65 25.29 2.23
CA SER A 19 14.11 25.20 2.08
C SER A 19 14.63 26.08 0.93
N CYS A 20 13.84 26.29 -0.13
CA CYS A 20 14.21 27.18 -1.22
C CYS A 20 14.19 28.66 -0.81
N GLY A 21 13.28 29.08 0.08
CA GLY A 21 13.28 30.44 0.63
C GLY A 21 14.50 30.74 1.51
N LEU A 22 14.93 29.75 2.31
CA LEU A 22 16.08 29.89 3.21
C LEU A 22 17.44 29.96 2.49
N LEU A 23 17.55 29.35 1.30
CA LEU A 23 18.81 29.31 0.54
C LEU A 23 19.06 30.59 -0.28
N THR A 24 18.07 31.46 -0.44
CA THR A 24 18.23 32.75 -1.15
C THR A 24 18.62 33.91 -0.24
N GLU A 25 18.35 33.86 1.07
CA GLU A 25 18.71 34.95 1.99
C GLU A 25 20.12 34.82 2.60
N GLU A 26 20.76 33.65 2.56
CA GLU A 26 22.08 33.43 3.16
C GLU A 26 23.28 33.95 2.33
N THR A 27 23.05 34.61 1.18
CA THR A 27 24.14 35.14 0.34
C THR A 27 24.36 36.65 0.46
N GLU A 28 23.59 37.37 1.29
CA GLU A 28 23.70 38.84 1.43
C GLU A 28 23.64 39.34 2.89
N SER A 29 24.38 38.76 3.85
CA SER A 29 24.56 39.42 5.16
C SER A 29 25.72 38.88 6.01
N ALA A 30 26.92 38.77 5.45
CA ALA A 30 28.12 38.53 6.26
C ALA A 30 28.72 39.85 6.77
N THR A 31 28.12 40.45 7.81
CA THR A 31 28.76 41.40 8.77
C THR A 31 27.79 41.75 9.90
N ALA A 32 28.00 41.24 11.13
CA ALA A 32 27.81 41.92 12.44
C ALA A 32 27.59 40.95 13.63
N THR A 33 28.54 41.00 14.58
CA THR A 33 28.42 40.97 16.06
C THR A 33 27.32 40.21 16.83
N ASN A 34 27.81 39.37 17.77
CA ASN A 34 27.43 39.15 19.18
C ASN A 34 26.03 38.62 19.66
N GLU A 35 26.17 37.61 20.55
CA GLU A 35 25.46 37.35 21.83
C GLU A 35 24.07 36.67 21.88
N ASN A 36 24.06 35.59 22.70
CA ASN A 36 22.98 35.02 23.54
C ASN A 36 21.81 34.21 22.94
N GLY A 37 21.79 32.90 23.25
CA GLY A 37 20.73 32.31 24.09
C GLY A 37 19.72 31.31 23.48
N SER A 38 19.80 30.05 23.94
CA SER A 38 18.77 28.98 24.01
C SER A 38 18.29 28.33 22.68
N GLY A 39 18.12 27.02 22.52
CA GLY A 39 18.18 25.86 23.41
C GLY A 39 17.36 24.74 22.78
N TYR A 40 18.00 23.64 22.35
CA TYR A 40 17.33 22.36 22.08
C TYR A 40 18.20 21.25 22.67
N ASP A 41 17.78 20.78 23.85
CA ASP A 41 18.39 19.69 24.59
C ASP A 41 18.17 18.35 23.87
N ILE A 42 19.24 17.81 23.27
CA ILE A 42 19.38 16.36 23.07
C ILE A 42 20.20 15.84 24.25
N VAL A 43 19.48 15.31 25.24
CA VAL A 43 20.03 14.63 26.40
C VAL A 43 20.82 13.40 25.93
N ASN A 44 22.15 13.54 25.91
CA ASN A 44 23.10 12.46 26.05
C ASN A 44 24.19 12.94 27.01
N ASN A 45 23.81 13.11 28.29
CA ASN A 45 24.76 13.35 29.37
C ASN A 45 25.51 12.05 29.69
N ALA A 46 26.70 11.90 29.11
CA ALA A 46 27.75 11.11 29.73
C ALA A 46 28.66 12.08 30.49
N VAL A 47 28.49 12.13 31.80
CA VAL A 47 29.40 12.80 32.74
C VAL A 47 30.77 12.17 32.58
N ILE A 48 31.80 12.98 32.33
CA ILE A 48 33.21 12.57 32.38
C ILE A 48 33.62 12.57 33.86
N PRO A 49 33.95 11.44 34.50
CA PRO A 49 34.59 11.47 35.80
C PRO A 49 36.08 11.74 35.63
N THR A 50 36.61 12.50 36.58
CA THR A 50 38.04 12.75 36.85
C THR A 50 38.91 11.48 36.82
N PRO A 51 40.24 11.62 36.64
CA PRO A 51 41.11 10.50 36.28
C PRO A 51 41.35 9.59 37.48
N GLY A 52 40.54 8.54 37.59
CA GLY A 52 40.76 7.37 38.42
C GLY A 52 40.59 6.12 37.57
N HIS A 53 41.41 5.10 37.82
CA HIS A 53 41.45 3.82 37.11
C HIS A 53 40.03 3.29 36.79
N GLN A 54 39.57 3.45 35.54
CA GLN A 54 38.28 2.98 35.07
C GLN A 54 38.43 1.60 34.42
N ASP A 55 37.57 0.67 34.81
CA ASP A 55 37.40 -0.64 34.17
C ASP A 55 37.03 -0.48 32.69
N HIS A 56 38.04 -0.44 31.81
CA HIS A 56 37.87 -0.32 30.36
C HIS A 56 36.97 -1.40 29.74
N ARG A 57 36.76 -2.54 30.41
CA ARG A 57 35.89 -3.62 29.93
C ARG A 57 34.40 -3.30 29.98
N SER A 58 33.92 -2.55 30.98
CA SER A 58 32.48 -2.25 31.13
C SER A 58 32.02 -1.17 30.14
N HIS A 59 32.84 -0.13 29.95
CA HIS A 59 32.61 0.93 28.96
C HIS A 59 32.65 0.43 27.50
N PHE A 60 33.51 -0.54 27.19
CA PHE A 60 33.53 -1.15 25.85
C PHE A 60 32.28 -2.00 25.58
N GLY A 61 31.71 -2.65 26.61
CA GLY A 61 30.49 -3.43 26.51
C GLY A 61 29.27 -2.56 26.16
N THR A 62 29.11 -1.42 26.85
CA THR A 62 27.99 -0.50 26.64
C THR A 62 28.06 0.22 25.28
N LEU A 63 29.25 0.64 24.85
CA LEU A 63 29.47 1.19 23.51
C LEU A 63 29.18 0.16 22.41
N ARG A 64 29.62 -1.10 22.58
CA ARG A 64 29.36 -2.16 21.61
C ARG A 64 27.88 -2.50 21.50
N GLN A 65 27.16 -2.57 22.62
CA GLN A 65 25.71 -2.75 22.64
C GLN A 65 24.97 -1.57 21.98
N SER A 66 25.44 -0.33 22.19
CA SER A 66 24.88 0.85 21.53
C SER A 66 25.03 0.80 20.00
N TRP A 67 26.19 0.39 19.49
CA TRP A 67 26.39 0.25 18.04
C TRP A 67 25.60 -0.92 17.44
N GLU A 68 25.45 -2.05 18.15
CA GLU A 68 24.61 -3.15 17.68
C GLU A 68 23.14 -2.74 17.53
N MET A 69 22.61 -1.94 18.46
CA MET A 69 21.26 -1.38 18.31
C MET A 69 21.16 -0.42 17.12
N ASN A 70 22.15 0.46 16.91
CA ASN A 70 22.15 1.37 15.75
C ASN A 70 22.21 0.59 14.42
N TYR A 71 22.96 -0.50 14.34
CA TYR A 71 23.01 -1.35 13.15
C TYR A 71 21.67 -2.03 12.88
N GLN A 72 21.02 -2.52 13.93
CA GLN A 72 19.70 -3.13 13.84
C GLN A 72 18.64 -2.10 13.42
N GLU A 73 18.68 -0.89 13.99
CA GLU A 73 17.76 0.18 13.66
C GLU A 73 17.94 0.67 12.21
N ALA A 74 19.19 0.89 11.78
CA ALA A 74 19.50 1.25 10.40
C ALA A 74 19.05 0.17 9.41
N ALA A 75 19.19 -1.11 9.75
CA ALA A 75 18.68 -2.22 8.93
C ALA A 75 17.15 -2.20 8.81
N ILE A 76 16.44 -1.86 9.88
CA ILE A 76 14.97 -1.70 9.86
C ILE A 76 14.58 -0.54 8.94
N TYR A 77 15.25 0.62 9.01
CA TYR A 77 14.97 1.72 8.08
C TYR A 77 15.13 1.33 6.61
N LEU A 78 16.20 0.58 6.26
CA LEU A 78 16.35 0.07 4.90
C LEU A 78 15.21 -0.90 4.53
N GLN A 79 14.82 -1.79 5.43
CA GLN A 79 13.72 -2.71 5.19
C GLN A 79 12.38 -1.97 5.03
N GLU A 80 12.10 -0.94 5.84
CA GLU A 80 10.90 -0.11 5.74
C GLU A 80 10.89 0.70 4.43
N GLY A 81 12.04 1.25 4.04
CA GLY A 81 12.24 1.94 2.76
C GLY A 81 11.97 1.05 1.56
N GLU A 82 12.49 -0.18 1.58
CA GLU A 82 12.28 -1.18 0.54
C GLU A 82 10.81 -1.64 0.46
N ASN A 83 10.16 -1.80 1.61
CA ASN A 83 8.77 -2.24 1.71
C ASN A 83 7.74 -1.10 1.57
N ASN A 84 8.19 0.15 1.41
CA ASN A 84 7.31 1.33 1.37
C ASN A 84 6.38 1.40 2.60
N ASP A 85 6.93 1.04 3.77
CA ASP A 85 6.26 1.17 5.06
C ASP A 85 6.55 2.55 5.64
N LYS A 86 5.53 3.21 6.20
CA LYS A 86 5.70 4.59 6.68
C LYS A 86 6.53 4.61 7.98
N PHE A 87 7.48 5.54 8.10
CA PHE A 87 8.37 5.65 9.26
C PHE A 87 7.70 6.03 10.60
N PHE A 88 6.42 6.43 10.61
CA PHE A 88 5.72 6.78 11.86
C PHE A 88 5.53 5.56 12.80
N THR A 89 5.62 4.33 12.26
CA THR A 89 5.51 3.09 13.03
C THR A 89 6.85 2.52 13.48
N HIS A 90 7.95 3.24 13.23
CA HIS A 90 9.31 2.75 13.52
C HIS A 90 9.51 2.49 15.02
N PRO A 91 10.03 1.32 15.42
CA PRO A 91 10.18 0.95 16.83
C PRO A 91 11.34 1.71 17.50
N ARG A 92 11.03 2.82 18.19
CA ARG A 92 12.03 3.61 18.95
C ARG A 92 12.41 3.03 20.32
N ASN A 93 11.55 2.20 20.92
CA ASN A 93 11.74 1.67 22.27
C ASN A 93 12.17 0.19 22.25
N PRO A 94 12.99 -0.30 23.19
CA PRO A 94 13.44 -1.69 23.22
C PRO A 94 12.29 -2.70 23.40
N LYS A 95 11.23 -2.33 24.14
CA LYS A 95 10.01 -3.14 24.26
C LYS A 95 9.22 -3.20 22.95
N ALA A 96 9.17 -2.09 22.21
CA ALA A 96 8.54 -2.02 20.90
C ALA A 96 9.35 -2.79 19.85
N LEU A 97 10.68 -2.77 19.94
CA LEU A 97 11.58 -3.55 19.11
C LEU A 97 11.40 -5.07 19.34
N ALA A 98 11.30 -5.51 20.59
CA ALA A 98 11.02 -6.94 20.88
C ALA A 98 9.66 -7.38 20.32
N ALA A 99 8.63 -6.54 20.46
CA ALA A 99 7.32 -6.80 19.88
C ALA A 99 7.34 -6.78 18.34
N TYR A 100 8.09 -5.85 17.74
CA TYR A 100 8.33 -5.77 16.30
C TYR A 100 8.96 -7.06 15.77
N LEU A 101 10.07 -7.49 16.37
CA LEU A 101 10.80 -8.71 15.98
C LEU A 101 9.93 -9.96 16.11
N PHE A 102 9.12 -10.05 17.16
CA PHE A 102 8.18 -11.15 17.33
C PHE A 102 7.13 -11.19 16.22
N ALA A 103 6.52 -10.03 15.91
CA ALA A 103 5.52 -9.90 14.85
C ALA A 103 6.12 -10.07 13.45
N HIS A 104 7.41 -9.81 13.27
CA HIS A 104 8.15 -9.96 12.01
C HIS A 104 8.80 -11.35 11.84
N ASN A 105 8.41 -12.33 12.66
CA ASN A 105 8.88 -13.70 12.49
C ASN A 105 8.16 -14.40 11.32
N HIS A 106 8.89 -15.20 10.55
CA HIS A 106 8.35 -15.97 9.42
C HIS A 106 7.20 -16.89 9.83
N LEU A 107 7.24 -17.46 11.04
CA LEU A 107 6.15 -18.29 11.56
C LEU A 107 4.85 -17.49 11.71
N PHE A 108 4.94 -16.24 12.15
CA PHE A 108 3.78 -15.37 12.29
C PHE A 108 3.18 -15.04 10.92
N TYR A 109 4.02 -14.75 9.93
CA TYR A 109 3.55 -14.52 8.56
C TYR A 109 2.93 -15.76 7.91
N MET A 110 3.49 -16.96 8.15
CA MET A 110 2.90 -18.22 7.71
C MET A 110 1.54 -18.45 8.36
N MET A 111 1.41 -18.18 9.66
CA MET A 111 0.16 -18.29 10.39
C MET A 111 -0.91 -17.34 9.83
N GLU A 112 -0.57 -16.07 9.56
CA GLU A 112 -1.49 -15.10 8.93
C GLU A 112 -1.97 -15.62 7.56
N LEU A 113 -1.03 -16.10 6.73
CA LEU A 113 -1.35 -16.60 5.39
C LEU A 113 -2.24 -17.85 5.43
N LEU A 114 -1.89 -18.82 6.26
CA LEU A 114 -2.66 -20.07 6.41
C LEU A 114 -4.07 -19.79 6.92
N THR A 115 -4.23 -18.87 7.88
CA THR A 115 -5.54 -18.47 8.40
C THR A 115 -6.37 -17.77 7.33
N GLY A 116 -5.77 -16.85 6.56
CA GLY A 116 -6.45 -16.18 5.44
C GLY A 116 -6.87 -17.15 4.33
N VAL A 117 -6.00 -18.09 3.96
CA VAL A 117 -6.32 -19.14 2.96
C VAL A 117 -7.40 -20.08 3.48
N LEU A 118 -7.34 -20.49 4.75
CA LEU A 118 -8.35 -21.34 5.38
C LEU A 118 -9.75 -20.68 5.32
N LEU A 119 -9.86 -19.40 5.66
CA LEU A 119 -11.12 -18.64 5.57
C LEU A 119 -11.67 -18.57 4.14
N MET A 120 -10.79 -18.46 3.14
CA MET A 120 -11.20 -18.48 1.73
C MET A 120 -11.69 -19.87 1.30
N VAL A 121 -10.94 -20.93 1.64
CA VAL A 121 -11.27 -22.31 1.30
C VAL A 121 -12.55 -22.78 1.98
N LEU A 122 -12.81 -22.34 3.22
CA LEU A 122 -14.04 -22.67 3.95
C LEU A 122 -15.30 -22.29 3.17
N SER A 123 -15.24 -21.21 2.37
CA SER A 123 -16.34 -20.76 1.51
C SER A 123 -16.78 -21.82 0.47
N VAL A 124 -15.90 -22.76 0.09
CA VAL A 124 -16.21 -23.87 -0.83
C VAL A 124 -17.05 -24.95 -0.15
N SER A 125 -16.87 -25.13 1.15
CA SER A 125 -17.56 -26.13 1.98
C SER A 125 -18.90 -25.64 2.55
N GLU A 126 -19.10 -24.32 2.59
CA GLU A 126 -20.31 -23.66 3.07
C GLU A 126 -21.38 -23.58 1.97
N ALA A 127 -22.67 -23.58 2.36
CA ALA A 127 -23.75 -23.45 1.38
C ALA A 127 -23.68 -22.10 0.63
N PRO A 128 -23.84 -22.08 -0.72
CA PRO A 128 -23.99 -23.22 -1.64
C PRO A 128 -22.65 -23.95 -1.88
N ALA A 129 -22.54 -25.17 -1.37
CA ALA A 129 -21.29 -25.92 -1.36
C ALA A 129 -21.15 -26.79 -2.61
N VAL A 130 -19.90 -27.06 -3.00
CA VAL A 130 -19.61 -28.13 -3.97
C VAL A 130 -20.06 -29.47 -3.35
N PRO A 131 -20.86 -30.30 -4.04
CA PRO A 131 -21.46 -31.51 -3.46
C PRO A 131 -20.46 -32.43 -2.75
N SER A 132 -19.23 -32.53 -3.26
CA SER A 132 -18.18 -33.40 -2.71
C SER A 132 -17.48 -32.86 -1.45
N LEU A 133 -17.61 -31.57 -1.12
CA LEU A 133 -16.93 -30.92 0.02
C LEU A 133 -17.91 -30.35 1.05
N ARG A 134 -19.17 -30.78 1.01
CA ARG A 134 -20.20 -30.27 1.93
C ARG A 134 -19.90 -30.73 3.35
N LEU A 135 -19.67 -29.75 4.24
CA LEU A 135 -19.50 -29.99 5.66
C LEU A 135 -20.79 -29.66 6.42
N ASP A 136 -20.99 -30.37 7.54
CA ASP A 136 -22.09 -30.07 8.46
C ASP A 136 -21.99 -28.67 9.04
N VAL A 137 -23.13 -28.12 9.45
CA VAL A 137 -23.25 -26.73 9.92
C VAL A 137 -22.32 -26.45 11.09
N TYR A 138 -22.29 -27.36 12.05
CA TYR A 138 -21.40 -27.28 13.21
C TYR A 138 -19.92 -27.30 12.82
N VAL A 139 -19.52 -28.15 11.87
CA VAL A 139 -18.11 -28.35 11.51
C VAL A 139 -17.56 -27.10 10.86
N HIS A 140 -18.24 -26.56 9.84
CA HIS A 140 -17.73 -25.34 9.21
C HIS A 140 -17.83 -24.12 10.12
N ALA A 141 -18.88 -24.00 10.95
CA ALA A 141 -19.02 -22.87 11.87
C ALA A 141 -17.94 -22.87 12.97
N THR A 142 -17.56 -24.05 13.47
CA THR A 142 -16.46 -24.16 14.46
C THR A 142 -15.09 -23.89 13.84
N LEU A 143 -14.85 -24.33 12.61
CA LEU A 143 -13.63 -23.98 11.85
C LEU A 143 -13.55 -22.48 11.55
N GLU A 144 -14.67 -21.86 11.18
CA GLU A 144 -14.78 -20.41 10.99
C GLU A 144 -14.43 -19.67 12.28
N LEU A 145 -15.04 -20.06 13.40
CA LEU A 145 -14.79 -19.43 14.70
C LEU A 145 -13.32 -19.58 15.12
N LEU A 146 -12.72 -20.75 14.92
CA LEU A 146 -11.30 -20.99 15.19
C LEU A 146 -10.41 -20.05 14.38
N ALA A 147 -10.67 -19.92 13.07
CA ALA A 147 -9.91 -19.03 12.20
C ALA A 147 -10.09 -17.55 12.59
N LEU A 148 -11.30 -17.12 12.96
CA LEU A 148 -11.54 -15.75 13.43
C LEU A 148 -10.84 -15.46 14.77
N VAL A 149 -10.74 -16.45 15.67
CA VAL A 149 -9.95 -16.33 16.91
C VAL A 149 -8.46 -16.15 16.60
N MET A 150 -7.93 -16.86 15.61
CA MET A 150 -6.55 -16.67 15.14
C MET A 150 -6.32 -15.25 14.59
N VAL A 151 -7.25 -14.73 13.79
CA VAL A 151 -7.20 -13.33 13.31
C VAL A 151 -7.30 -12.32 14.45
N ALA A 152 -8.13 -12.59 15.46
CA ALA A 152 -8.23 -11.75 16.66
C ALA A 152 -6.89 -11.71 17.41
N PHE A 153 -6.24 -12.86 17.58
CA PHE A 153 -4.92 -12.96 18.18
C PHE A 153 -3.86 -12.14 17.42
N GLU A 154 -3.86 -12.17 16.09
CA GLU A 154 -2.98 -11.32 15.27
C GLU A 154 -3.19 -9.83 15.54
N LEU A 155 -4.45 -9.38 15.59
CA LEU A 155 -4.78 -7.97 15.86
C LEU A 155 -4.39 -7.56 17.27
N CYS A 156 -4.56 -8.43 18.27
CA CYS A 156 -4.08 -8.18 19.63
C CYS A 156 -2.56 -8.01 19.68
N MET A 157 -1.80 -8.83 18.94
CA MET A 157 -0.34 -8.69 18.83
C MET A 157 0.06 -7.39 18.14
N LYS A 158 -0.65 -7.00 17.06
CA LYS A 158 -0.44 -5.71 16.39
C LYS A 158 -0.76 -4.52 17.29
N LEU A 159 -1.84 -4.60 18.08
CA LEU A 159 -2.20 -3.59 19.07
C LEU A 159 -1.11 -3.43 20.15
N ARG A 160 -0.53 -4.54 20.62
CA ARG A 160 0.56 -4.52 21.61
C ARG A 160 1.83 -3.86 21.07
N TRP A 161 2.13 -4.03 19.78
CA TRP A 161 3.30 -3.44 19.14
C TRP A 161 3.10 -1.96 18.77
N LEU A 162 1.98 -1.60 18.12
CA LEU A 162 1.72 -0.25 17.58
C LEU A 162 1.21 0.75 18.64
N GLY A 163 0.60 0.25 19.71
CA GLY A 163 -0.10 1.06 20.71
C GLY A 163 -1.53 1.43 20.28
N PHE A 164 -2.37 1.78 21.27
CA PHE A 164 -3.81 1.96 21.09
C PHE A 164 -4.20 3.13 20.16
N GLN A 165 -3.58 4.30 20.36
CA GLN A 165 -3.90 5.50 19.57
C GLN A 165 -3.53 5.31 18.08
N THR A 166 -2.33 4.77 17.83
CA THR A 166 -1.86 4.46 16.47
C THR A 166 -2.73 3.40 15.80
N PHE A 167 -3.16 2.39 16.57
CA PHE A 167 -4.04 1.33 16.09
C PHE A 167 -5.38 1.89 15.59
N ILE A 168 -6.05 2.75 16.37
CA ILE A 168 -7.34 3.34 16.00
C ILE A 168 -7.20 4.31 14.82
N ARG A 169 -6.11 5.08 14.77
CA ARG A 169 -5.88 6.02 13.65
C ARG A 169 -5.59 5.30 12.33
N HIS A 170 -5.13 4.06 12.38
CA HIS A 170 -4.76 3.30 11.19
C HIS A 170 -5.99 2.70 10.48
N LYS A 171 -6.49 3.40 9.45
CA LYS A 171 -7.69 3.05 8.65
C LYS A 171 -7.78 1.56 8.29
N ARG A 172 -6.68 0.94 7.82
CA ARG A 172 -6.66 -0.48 7.40
C ARG A 172 -6.92 -1.44 8.56
N THR A 173 -6.30 -1.21 9.70
CA THR A 173 -6.44 -2.10 10.87
C THR A 173 -7.83 -1.95 11.48
N MET A 174 -8.40 -0.73 11.45
CA MET A 174 -9.77 -0.47 11.85
C MET A 174 -10.78 -1.21 10.96
N VAL A 175 -10.65 -1.14 9.64
CA VAL A 175 -11.54 -1.89 8.73
C VAL A 175 -11.41 -3.40 8.99
N LYS A 176 -10.18 -3.95 9.12
CA LYS A 176 -9.98 -5.37 9.47
C LYS A 176 -10.66 -5.75 10.80
N SER A 177 -10.61 -4.87 11.79
CA SER A 177 -11.23 -5.08 13.11
C SER A 177 -12.76 -5.03 13.06
N CYS A 178 -13.34 -4.09 12.31
CA CYS A 178 -14.79 -4.02 12.09
C CYS A 178 -15.31 -5.27 11.35
N VAL A 179 -14.61 -5.70 10.29
CA VAL A 179 -14.98 -6.91 9.54
C VAL A 179 -14.86 -8.16 10.42
N LEU A 180 -13.82 -8.26 11.25
CA LEU A 180 -13.67 -9.35 12.22
C LEU A 180 -14.86 -9.39 13.19
N LEU A 181 -15.24 -8.25 13.77
CA LEU A 181 -16.36 -8.19 14.72
C LEU A 181 -17.67 -8.65 14.07
N LEU A 182 -17.97 -8.17 12.86
CA LEU A 182 -19.16 -8.55 12.11
C LEU A 182 -19.20 -10.06 11.83
N GLN A 183 -18.09 -10.62 11.33
CA GLN A 183 -18.02 -12.06 11.04
C GLN A 183 -18.07 -12.92 12.31
N PHE A 184 -17.49 -12.45 13.42
CA PHE A 184 -17.51 -13.17 14.69
C PHE A 184 -18.93 -13.28 15.26
N VAL A 185 -19.69 -12.17 15.24
CA VAL A 185 -21.10 -12.17 15.66
C VAL A 185 -21.92 -13.11 14.79
N GLU A 186 -21.73 -13.07 13.47
CA GLU A 186 -22.47 -13.91 12.54
C GLU A 186 -22.13 -15.41 12.69
N ALA A 187 -20.86 -15.75 12.90
CA ALA A 187 -20.43 -17.12 13.18
C ALA A 187 -21.11 -17.68 14.44
N ILE A 188 -21.21 -16.88 15.51
CA ILE A 188 -21.94 -17.27 16.74
C ILE A 188 -23.43 -17.47 16.44
N VAL A 189 -24.05 -16.56 15.69
CA VAL A 189 -25.48 -16.66 15.32
C VAL A 189 -25.77 -17.94 14.54
N VAL A 190 -24.90 -18.31 13.60
CA VAL A 190 -25.01 -19.57 12.83
C VAL A 190 -24.85 -20.78 13.74
N LEU A 191 -23.88 -20.74 14.66
CA LEU A 191 -23.63 -21.82 15.62
C LEU A 191 -24.78 -22.00 16.62
N VAL A 192 -25.51 -20.94 16.97
CA VAL A 192 -26.70 -21.05 17.84
C VAL A 192 -27.92 -21.51 17.06
N ARG A 193 -28.17 -20.93 15.88
CA ARG A 193 -29.40 -21.19 15.10
C ARG A 193 -29.38 -22.48 14.29
N GLN A 194 -28.21 -23.06 14.06
CA GLN A 194 -28.02 -24.29 13.27
C GLN A 194 -28.62 -24.26 11.86
N THR A 195 -28.84 -23.05 11.35
CA THR A 195 -29.39 -22.79 10.03
C THR A 195 -28.53 -21.71 9.38
N SER A 196 -28.09 -21.99 8.15
CA SER A 196 -27.37 -21.01 7.35
C SER A 196 -28.37 -20.05 6.73
N HIS A 197 -28.26 -18.76 7.05
CA HIS A 197 -28.92 -17.67 6.34
C HIS A 197 -28.01 -17.14 5.23
N LEU A 198 -28.49 -16.19 4.41
CA LEU A 198 -27.66 -15.54 3.41
C LEU A 198 -26.59 -14.68 4.10
N ARG A 199 -25.33 -15.09 3.97
CA ARG A 199 -24.18 -14.46 4.62
C ARG A 199 -23.39 -13.61 3.64
N VAL A 200 -23.81 -12.35 3.46
CA VAL A 200 -23.16 -11.40 2.54
C VAL A 200 -21.77 -10.98 3.04
N THR A 201 -21.58 -10.97 4.37
CA THR A 201 -20.31 -10.58 5.03
C THR A 201 -19.13 -11.47 4.64
N ARG A 202 -19.39 -12.70 4.15
CA ARG A 202 -18.35 -13.61 3.60
C ARG A 202 -17.56 -12.96 2.47
N ALA A 203 -18.19 -12.09 1.67
CA ALA A 203 -17.52 -11.35 0.60
C ALA A 203 -16.41 -10.42 1.11
N LEU A 204 -16.37 -10.13 2.41
CA LEU A 204 -15.35 -9.30 3.05
C LEU A 204 -14.12 -10.12 3.49
N ARG A 205 -14.19 -11.46 3.58
CA ARG A 205 -13.06 -12.35 3.97
C ARG A 205 -11.76 -12.13 3.17
N PRO A 206 -11.78 -11.82 1.87
CA PRO A 206 -10.54 -11.52 1.12
C PRO A 206 -9.69 -10.42 1.77
N ILE A 207 -10.27 -9.53 2.60
CA ILE A 207 -9.50 -8.53 3.34
C ILE A 207 -8.44 -9.15 4.25
N PHE A 208 -8.72 -10.32 4.85
CA PHE A 208 -7.79 -10.98 5.76
C PHE A 208 -6.57 -11.51 5.00
N LEU A 209 -6.77 -12.01 3.77
CA LEU A 209 -5.70 -12.47 2.89
C LEU A 209 -4.91 -11.28 2.30
N VAL A 210 -5.60 -10.24 1.84
CA VAL A 210 -4.94 -9.03 1.27
C VAL A 210 -4.12 -8.29 2.32
N ASP A 211 -4.49 -8.34 3.60
CA ASP A 211 -3.72 -7.69 4.68
C ASP A 211 -2.44 -8.47 5.08
N CYS A 212 -2.29 -9.74 4.66
CA CYS A 212 -1.11 -10.55 4.95
C CYS A 212 0.18 -9.93 4.42
N ARG A 213 1.30 -10.18 5.12
CA ARG A 213 2.63 -9.69 4.70
C ARG A 213 3.07 -10.17 3.32
N TYR A 214 2.85 -11.45 2.99
CA TYR A 214 3.21 -12.03 1.68
C TYR A 214 2.38 -11.44 0.53
N CYS A 215 1.12 -11.08 0.79
CA CYS A 215 0.23 -10.46 -0.19
C CYS A 215 0.41 -8.93 -0.29
N GLY A 216 1.54 -8.40 0.23
CA GLY A 216 1.85 -6.97 0.18
C GLY A 216 1.86 -6.38 -1.25
N ALA A 217 2.34 -7.14 -2.24
CA ALA A 217 2.31 -6.73 -3.64
C ALA A 217 0.87 -6.61 -4.18
N VAL A 218 0.04 -7.62 -3.94
CA VAL A 218 -1.40 -7.62 -4.30
C VAL A 218 -2.10 -6.42 -3.69
N ARG A 219 -1.86 -6.16 -2.40
CA ARG A 219 -2.40 -5.01 -1.67
C ARG A 219 -1.99 -3.67 -2.29
N ARG A 220 -0.72 -3.53 -2.70
CA ARG A 220 -0.22 -2.32 -3.36
C ARG A 220 -0.91 -2.12 -4.70
N ASN A 221 -1.01 -3.17 -5.51
CA ASN A 221 -1.69 -3.11 -6.82
C ASN A 221 -3.18 -2.77 -6.69
N LEU A 222 -3.90 -3.39 -5.74
CA LEU A 222 -5.31 -3.06 -5.48
C LEU A 222 -5.50 -1.60 -5.08
N ARG A 223 -4.67 -1.10 -4.14
CA ARG A 223 -4.68 0.32 -3.77
C ARG A 223 -4.45 1.21 -4.99
N GLN A 224 -3.52 0.82 -5.85
CA GLN A 224 -3.19 1.61 -7.03
C GLN A 224 -4.37 1.71 -7.99
N ILE A 225 -5.08 0.60 -8.25
CA ILE A 225 -6.29 0.56 -9.09
C ILE A 225 -7.37 1.50 -8.53
N PHE A 226 -7.64 1.43 -7.22
CA PHE A 226 -8.65 2.31 -6.60
C PHE A 226 -8.25 3.79 -6.61
N GLN A 227 -6.96 4.11 -6.44
CA GLN A 227 -6.47 5.48 -6.51
C GLN A 227 -6.44 6.06 -7.92
N SER A 228 -6.32 5.22 -8.95
CA SER A 228 -6.43 5.67 -10.35
C SER A 228 -7.87 5.81 -10.82
N LEU A 229 -8.86 5.33 -10.05
CA LEU A 229 -10.26 5.32 -10.45
C LEU A 229 -10.95 6.70 -10.52
N PRO A 230 -10.68 7.68 -9.61
CA PRO A 230 -11.41 8.95 -9.59
C PRO A 230 -11.37 9.74 -10.90
N PRO A 231 -10.22 9.92 -11.59
CA PRO A 231 -10.18 10.63 -12.88
C PRO A 231 -11.05 10.00 -13.98
N PHE A 232 -11.39 8.71 -13.87
CA PHE A 232 -12.23 8.02 -14.84
C PHE A 232 -13.73 8.30 -14.64
N ILE A 233 -14.14 8.73 -13.44
CA ILE A 233 -15.56 8.92 -13.09
C ILE A 233 -16.19 10.04 -13.94
N ASP A 234 -15.47 11.14 -14.17
CA ASP A 234 -16.02 12.30 -14.89
C ASP A 234 -16.38 11.98 -16.35
N ILE A 235 -15.52 11.20 -17.01
CA ILE A 235 -15.71 10.83 -18.42
C ILE A 235 -16.69 9.66 -18.54
N LEU A 236 -16.67 8.74 -17.58
CA LEU A 236 -17.71 7.72 -17.46
C LEU A 236 -19.10 8.38 -17.31
N LEU A 237 -19.21 9.44 -16.52
CA LEU A 237 -20.45 10.20 -16.37
C LEU A 237 -20.87 10.84 -17.70
N LEU A 238 -19.93 11.40 -18.47
CA LEU A 238 -20.21 11.92 -19.81
C LEU A 238 -20.73 10.83 -20.76
N LEU A 239 -20.10 9.65 -20.77
CA LEU A 239 -20.55 8.50 -21.55
C LEU A 239 -21.97 8.07 -21.17
N LEU A 240 -22.24 7.91 -19.86
CA LEU A 240 -23.57 7.55 -19.36
C LEU A 240 -24.62 8.62 -19.68
N PHE A 241 -24.24 9.90 -19.66
CA PHE A 241 -25.12 11.01 -20.01
C PHE A 241 -25.61 10.93 -21.46
N PHE A 242 -24.71 10.72 -22.43
CA PHE A 242 -25.10 10.55 -23.83
C PHE A 242 -25.95 9.29 -24.05
N MET A 243 -25.63 8.20 -23.36
CA MET A 243 -26.41 6.95 -23.43
C MET A 243 -27.84 7.15 -22.94
N VAL A 244 -28.04 7.92 -21.88
CA VAL A 244 -29.39 8.26 -21.39
C VAL A 244 -30.15 9.12 -22.42
N ILE A 245 -29.49 10.07 -23.10
CA ILE A 245 -30.12 10.87 -24.16
C ILE A 245 -30.55 9.98 -25.33
N PHE A 246 -29.66 9.10 -25.82
CA PHE A 246 -29.96 8.21 -26.94
C PHE A 246 -31.01 7.16 -26.57
N SER A 247 -31.04 6.68 -25.34
CA SER A 247 -32.07 5.72 -24.89
C SER A 247 -33.45 6.37 -24.79
N LEU A 248 -33.55 7.61 -24.32
CA LEU A 248 -34.78 8.39 -24.38
C LEU A 248 -35.24 8.63 -25.83
N LEU A 249 -34.30 8.99 -26.71
CA LEU A 249 -34.61 9.20 -28.13
C LEU A 249 -35.06 7.90 -28.80
N GLY A 250 -34.36 6.78 -28.57
CA GLY A 250 -34.69 5.46 -29.10
C GLY A 250 -36.05 4.98 -28.60
N PHE A 251 -36.34 5.16 -27.31
CA PHE A 251 -37.65 4.87 -26.74
C PHE A 251 -38.75 5.69 -27.44
N CYS A 252 -38.59 7.00 -27.57
CA CYS A 252 -39.57 7.85 -28.26
C CYS A 252 -39.76 7.47 -29.75
N LEU A 253 -38.70 7.02 -30.42
CA LEU A 253 -38.73 6.71 -31.85
C LEU A 253 -39.30 5.32 -32.15
N PHE A 254 -38.98 4.31 -31.33
CA PHE A 254 -39.25 2.90 -31.63
C PHE A 254 -40.32 2.24 -30.74
N SER A 255 -40.71 2.85 -29.61
CA SER A 255 -41.73 2.27 -28.69
C SER A 255 -43.10 1.99 -29.33
N THR A 256 -43.42 2.66 -30.44
CA THR A 256 -44.67 2.41 -31.17
C THR A 256 -44.71 1.03 -31.86
N ASN A 257 -43.57 0.35 -32.00
CA ASN A 257 -43.50 -0.98 -32.58
C ASN A 257 -43.67 -2.05 -31.49
N THR A 258 -44.87 -2.62 -31.40
CA THR A 258 -45.17 -3.68 -30.40
C THR A 258 -44.41 -4.98 -30.65
N ALA A 259 -43.84 -5.18 -31.84
CA ALA A 259 -43.00 -6.33 -32.17
C ALA A 259 -41.52 -6.13 -31.77
N ASP A 260 -41.13 -4.94 -31.29
CA ASP A 260 -39.78 -4.63 -30.85
C ASP A 260 -39.63 -4.86 -29.33
N PRO A 261 -38.90 -5.90 -28.89
CA PRO A 261 -38.68 -6.16 -27.48
C PRO A 261 -37.66 -5.20 -26.84
N TYR A 262 -36.87 -4.47 -27.62
CA TYR A 262 -35.71 -3.71 -27.15
C TYR A 262 -36.10 -2.29 -26.67
N PHE A 263 -37.03 -1.63 -27.36
CA PHE A 263 -37.42 -0.23 -27.09
C PHE A 263 -38.85 -0.07 -26.54
N ASN A 264 -39.42 -1.11 -25.94
CA ASN A 264 -40.79 -1.10 -25.41
C ASN A 264 -40.96 -0.31 -24.10
N THR A 265 -39.91 -0.20 -23.28
CA THR A 265 -39.87 0.58 -22.04
C THR A 265 -38.57 1.36 -21.96
N LEU A 266 -38.52 2.40 -21.12
CA LEU A 266 -37.32 3.20 -20.92
C LEU A 266 -36.16 2.34 -20.36
N GLU A 267 -36.43 1.46 -19.40
CA GLU A 267 -35.44 0.54 -18.82
C GLU A 267 -34.84 -0.38 -19.88
N ASN A 268 -35.68 -1.01 -20.71
CA ASN A 268 -35.22 -1.89 -21.77
C ASN A 268 -34.43 -1.13 -22.84
N SER A 269 -34.78 0.13 -23.12
CA SER A 269 -34.05 0.98 -24.05
C SER A 269 -32.64 1.31 -23.52
N ILE A 270 -32.52 1.65 -22.23
CA ILE A 270 -31.24 1.91 -21.57
C ILE A 270 -30.37 0.64 -21.61
N VAL A 271 -30.91 -0.51 -21.21
CA VAL A 271 -30.17 -1.79 -21.21
C VAL A 271 -29.77 -2.19 -22.64
N SER A 272 -30.67 -2.05 -23.61
CA SER A 272 -30.40 -2.42 -25.01
C SER A 272 -29.28 -1.57 -25.61
N LEU A 273 -29.24 -0.26 -25.33
CA LEU A 273 -28.16 0.61 -25.76
C LEU A 273 -26.87 0.37 -24.96
N PHE A 274 -26.94 0.10 -23.66
CA PHE A 274 -25.76 -0.31 -22.89
C PHE A 274 -25.10 -1.59 -23.44
N VAL A 275 -25.89 -2.57 -23.87
CA VAL A 275 -25.37 -3.77 -24.53
C VAL A 275 -24.84 -3.44 -25.94
N LEU A 276 -25.51 -2.55 -26.68
CA LEU A 276 -25.07 -2.08 -28.00
C LEU A 276 -23.75 -1.30 -27.95
N LEU A 277 -23.49 -0.57 -26.88
CA LEU A 277 -22.21 0.09 -26.62
C LEU A 277 -21.04 -0.91 -26.63
N THR A 278 -21.28 -2.14 -26.19
CA THR A 278 -20.31 -3.26 -26.28
C THR A 278 -20.38 -4.04 -27.58
N THR A 279 -21.28 -3.65 -28.50
CA THR A 279 -21.58 -4.31 -29.79
C THR A 279 -22.09 -5.75 -29.69
N ALA A 280 -22.47 -6.22 -28.50
CA ALA A 280 -22.82 -7.63 -28.25
C ALA A 280 -24.17 -8.05 -28.85
N ASN A 281 -25.08 -7.10 -29.09
CA ASN A 281 -26.42 -7.34 -29.64
C ASN A 281 -26.63 -6.70 -31.03
N PHE A 282 -25.55 -6.31 -31.72
CA PHE A 282 -25.62 -5.84 -33.11
C PHE A 282 -25.43 -7.01 -34.08
N PRO A 283 -26.29 -7.21 -35.10
CA PRO A 283 -27.34 -6.32 -35.59
C PRO A 283 -28.72 -6.49 -34.94
N ASP A 284 -28.92 -7.49 -34.07
CA ASP A 284 -30.23 -7.93 -33.57
C ASP A 284 -31.10 -6.79 -33.00
N VAL A 285 -30.51 -5.88 -32.22
CA VAL A 285 -31.20 -4.72 -31.64
C VAL A 285 -31.74 -3.73 -32.67
N MET A 286 -31.13 -3.69 -33.87
CA MET A 286 -31.52 -2.79 -34.96
C MET A 286 -32.59 -3.42 -35.87
N MET A 287 -32.62 -4.74 -35.98
CA MET A 287 -33.40 -5.44 -37.01
C MET A 287 -34.92 -5.15 -36.97
N PRO A 288 -35.60 -5.10 -35.80
CA PRO A 288 -37.04 -4.78 -35.75
C PRO A 288 -37.36 -3.36 -36.23
N ALA A 289 -36.50 -2.39 -35.93
CA ALA A 289 -36.66 -1.01 -36.40
C ALA A 289 -36.35 -0.89 -37.91
N TYR A 290 -35.29 -1.57 -38.37
CA TYR A 290 -34.87 -1.56 -39.76
C TYR A 290 -35.88 -2.22 -40.71
N SER A 291 -36.51 -3.32 -40.28
CA SER A 291 -37.53 -4.00 -41.09
C SER A 291 -38.75 -3.12 -41.35
N ARG A 292 -39.11 -2.26 -40.39
CA ARG A 292 -40.21 -1.29 -40.51
C ARG A 292 -39.84 -0.11 -41.39
N ASN A 293 -38.67 0.49 -41.16
CA ASN A 293 -38.16 1.60 -41.95
C ASN A 293 -36.64 1.50 -42.11
N ARG A 294 -36.17 1.42 -43.36
CA ARG A 294 -34.74 1.32 -43.66
C ARG A 294 -33.94 2.51 -43.12
N TRP A 295 -34.54 3.69 -43.00
CA TRP A 295 -33.90 4.89 -42.44
C TRP A 295 -33.61 4.79 -40.95
N SER A 296 -34.21 3.85 -40.22
CA SER A 296 -33.92 3.62 -38.80
C SER A 296 -32.48 3.18 -38.56
N CYS A 297 -31.77 2.66 -39.57
CA CYS A 297 -30.33 2.38 -39.44
C CYS A 297 -29.50 3.63 -39.09
N VAL A 298 -29.95 4.83 -39.48
CA VAL A 298 -29.24 6.08 -39.22
C VAL A 298 -29.09 6.32 -37.72
N PHE A 299 -30.12 6.01 -36.92
CA PHE A 299 -30.06 6.12 -35.47
C PHE A 299 -28.92 5.29 -34.88
N PHE A 300 -28.83 4.01 -35.26
CA PHE A 300 -27.81 3.09 -34.75
C PHE A 300 -26.41 3.42 -35.26
N ILE A 301 -26.28 3.86 -36.52
CA ILE A 301 -25.00 4.28 -37.09
C ILE A 301 -24.48 5.54 -36.38
N VAL A 302 -25.34 6.53 -36.15
CA VAL A 302 -24.98 7.76 -35.42
C VAL A 302 -24.62 7.44 -33.97
N TYR A 303 -25.41 6.60 -33.31
CA TYR A 303 -25.14 6.12 -31.95
C TYR A 303 -23.76 5.46 -31.84
N LEU A 304 -23.44 4.48 -32.70
CA LEU A 304 -22.14 3.81 -32.69
C LEU A 304 -20.99 4.75 -33.06
N SER A 305 -21.22 5.68 -33.99
CA SER A 305 -20.20 6.67 -34.37
C SER A 305 -19.83 7.58 -33.20
N ILE A 306 -20.83 8.06 -32.45
CA ILE A 306 -20.63 8.98 -31.34
C ILE A 306 -20.18 8.23 -30.09
N GLU A 307 -20.89 7.20 -29.63
CA GLU A 307 -20.56 6.57 -28.35
C GLU A 307 -19.37 5.62 -28.44
N LEU A 308 -19.34 4.72 -29.41
CA LEU A 308 -18.30 3.71 -29.50
C LEU A 308 -17.01 4.27 -30.12
N TYR A 309 -17.09 4.93 -31.27
CA TYR A 309 -15.87 5.35 -31.97
C TYR A 309 -15.30 6.68 -31.47
N PHE A 310 -16.15 7.61 -31.02
CA PHE A 310 -15.68 8.90 -30.52
C PHE A 310 -15.51 8.88 -28.99
N ILE A 311 -16.60 8.72 -28.22
CA ILE A 311 -16.56 8.87 -26.76
C ILE A 311 -15.73 7.76 -26.10
N MET A 312 -15.91 6.48 -26.45
CA MET A 312 -15.13 5.39 -25.82
C MET A 312 -13.64 5.46 -26.14
N ASN A 313 -13.25 5.84 -27.35
CA ASN A 313 -11.84 6.01 -27.69
C ASN A 313 -11.23 7.25 -27.00
N LEU A 314 -11.99 8.34 -26.88
CA LEU A 314 -11.59 9.50 -26.07
C LEU A 314 -11.43 9.13 -24.59
N LEU A 315 -12.38 8.35 -24.04
CA LEU A 315 -12.32 7.81 -22.69
C LEU A 315 -11.03 7.02 -22.49
N LEU A 316 -10.72 6.07 -23.38
CA LEU A 316 -9.50 5.27 -23.31
C LEU A 316 -8.24 6.16 -23.32
N ALA A 317 -8.21 7.19 -24.17
CA ALA A 317 -7.07 8.11 -24.26
C ALA A 317 -6.84 8.89 -22.96
N VAL A 318 -7.89 9.48 -22.38
CA VAL A 318 -7.78 10.24 -21.13
C VAL A 318 -7.51 9.30 -19.94
N VAL A 319 -8.09 8.11 -19.94
CA VAL A 319 -7.81 7.06 -18.95
C VAL A 319 -6.32 6.71 -18.95
N PHE A 320 -5.73 6.55 -20.13
CA PHE A 320 -4.31 6.24 -20.28
C PHE A 320 -3.41 7.39 -19.81
N ASP A 321 -3.70 8.64 -20.18
CA ASP A 321 -2.90 9.79 -19.77
C ASP A 321 -2.93 10.02 -18.25
N THR A 322 -4.12 9.94 -17.64
CA THR A 322 -4.30 10.05 -16.19
C THR A 322 -3.63 8.90 -15.44
N PHE A 323 -3.73 7.65 -15.94
CA PHE A 323 -3.03 6.50 -15.37
C PHE A 323 -1.51 6.70 -15.38
N ASN A 324 -0.94 7.13 -16.52
CA ASN A 324 0.50 7.41 -16.64
C ASN A 324 0.95 8.54 -15.70
N GLY A 325 0.14 9.59 -15.55
CA GLY A 325 0.39 10.68 -14.60
C GLY A 325 0.45 10.17 -13.15
N VAL A 326 -0.55 9.40 -12.73
CA VAL A 326 -0.61 8.78 -11.40
C VAL A 326 0.56 7.81 -11.18
N GLU A 327 0.91 7.00 -12.18
CA GLU A 327 2.04 6.06 -12.11
C GLU A 327 3.37 6.80 -11.93
N LYS A 328 3.61 7.87 -12.71
CA LYS A 328 4.82 8.70 -12.60
C LYS A 328 4.94 9.34 -11.22
N MET A 329 3.86 9.89 -10.68
CA MET A 329 3.85 10.49 -9.33
C MET A 329 4.12 9.43 -8.25
N LYS A 330 3.53 8.24 -8.37
CA LYS A 330 3.78 7.11 -7.46
C LYS A 330 5.23 6.65 -7.53
N PHE A 331 5.79 6.52 -8.73
CA PHE A 331 7.19 6.15 -8.91
C PHE A 331 8.13 7.17 -8.26
N LYS A 332 7.88 8.47 -8.47
CA LYS A 332 8.62 9.56 -7.80
C LYS A 332 8.52 9.44 -6.28
N SER A 333 7.31 9.25 -5.74
CA SER A 333 7.07 9.09 -4.30
C SER A 333 7.81 7.88 -3.71
N LEU A 334 7.81 6.74 -4.41
CA LEU A 334 8.55 5.54 -3.99
C LEU A 334 10.07 5.77 -3.95
N LEU A 335 10.63 6.46 -4.95
CA LEU A 335 12.05 6.79 -4.97
C LEU A 335 12.42 7.75 -3.83
N LEU A 336 11.60 8.78 -3.59
CA LEU A 336 11.81 9.71 -2.47
C LEU A 336 11.73 9.00 -1.12
N HIS A 337 10.78 8.07 -0.95
CA HIS A 337 10.65 7.28 0.28
C HIS A 337 11.89 6.39 0.51
N LYS A 338 12.37 5.69 -0.53
CA LYS A 338 13.61 4.91 -0.46
C LYS A 338 14.81 5.78 -0.11
N ARG A 339 14.91 6.98 -0.70
CA ARG A 339 15.97 7.94 -0.38
C ARG A 339 15.91 8.38 1.08
N SER A 340 14.73 8.75 1.57
CA SER A 340 14.55 9.14 2.97
C SER A 340 14.96 8.01 3.94
N ALA A 341 14.63 6.74 3.63
CA ALA A 341 15.10 5.60 4.42
C ALA A 341 16.64 5.48 4.46
N ILE A 342 17.28 5.68 3.31
CA ILE A 342 18.75 5.70 3.22
C ILE A 342 19.33 6.83 4.07
N ASP A 343 18.71 8.01 4.06
CA ASP A 343 19.16 9.18 4.82
C ASP A 343 19.14 8.90 6.33
N HIS A 344 18.04 8.36 6.85
CA HIS A 344 17.91 8.00 8.26
C HIS A 344 18.93 6.92 8.65
N ALA A 345 19.09 5.90 7.82
CA ALA A 345 20.08 4.85 8.05
C ALA A 345 21.53 5.37 8.00
N PHE A 346 21.84 6.26 7.07
CA PHE A 346 23.17 6.88 6.97
C PHE A 346 23.49 7.69 8.23
N GLN A 347 22.53 8.48 8.72
CA GLN A 347 22.68 9.26 9.95
C GLN A 347 22.96 8.37 11.18
N LEU A 348 22.33 7.19 11.27
CA LEU A 348 22.57 6.23 12.36
C LEU A 348 23.92 5.51 12.28
N LEU A 349 24.47 5.35 11.08
CA LEU A 349 25.72 4.64 10.83
C LEU A 349 26.96 5.54 10.96
N VAL A 350 26.77 6.85 10.86
CA VAL A 350 27.83 7.85 10.94
C VAL A 350 28.18 8.14 12.41
N SER A 351 29.47 8.30 12.70
CA SER A 351 29.94 8.65 14.05
C SER A 351 30.07 10.16 14.20
N ARG A 352 29.83 10.69 15.42
CA ARG A 352 30.11 12.10 15.77
C ARG A 352 31.53 12.54 15.41
N GLN A 353 32.50 11.64 15.46
CA GLN A 353 33.90 11.93 15.13
C GLN A 353 34.20 11.92 13.62
N ARG A 354 33.32 11.31 12.81
CA ARG A 354 33.51 11.14 11.36
C ARG A 354 32.17 11.29 10.62
N PRO A 355 31.67 12.52 10.45
CA PRO A 355 30.37 12.77 9.82
C PRO A 355 30.31 12.40 8.33
N ASN A 356 31.47 12.34 7.66
CA ASN A 356 31.53 12.39 6.20
C ASN A 356 31.45 11.02 5.50
N GLY A 357 31.30 9.91 6.24
CA GLY A 357 31.14 8.60 5.61
C GLY A 357 31.06 7.41 6.55
N VAL A 358 30.56 6.30 5.99
CA VAL A 358 30.39 5.01 6.67
C VAL A 358 31.65 4.17 6.48
N SER A 359 32.24 3.70 7.58
CA SER A 359 33.39 2.81 7.55
C SER A 359 32.99 1.36 7.21
N LEU A 360 33.94 0.56 6.73
CA LEU A 360 33.72 -0.88 6.48
C LEU A 360 33.18 -1.61 7.71
N LYS A 361 33.60 -1.25 8.92
CA LYS A 361 33.10 -1.86 10.17
C LYS A 361 31.62 -1.56 10.40
N GLN A 362 31.19 -0.33 10.17
CA GLN A 362 29.79 0.08 10.31
C GLN A 362 28.92 -0.53 9.22
N PHE A 363 29.42 -0.59 7.98
CA PHE A 363 28.76 -1.29 6.90
C PHE A 363 28.62 -2.79 7.19
N ASP A 364 29.68 -3.45 7.64
CA ASP A 364 29.65 -4.87 8.02
C ASP A 364 28.62 -5.13 9.12
N GLY A 365 28.51 -4.23 10.11
CA GLY A 365 27.50 -4.26 11.16
C GLY A 365 26.07 -4.17 10.63
N LEU A 366 25.79 -3.20 9.75
CA LEU A 366 24.50 -3.06 9.07
C LEU A 366 24.11 -4.34 8.32
N MET A 367 25.04 -4.87 7.53
CA MET A 367 24.78 -6.02 6.65
C MET A 367 24.43 -7.29 7.44
N ARG A 368 24.93 -7.45 8.67
CA ARG A 368 24.59 -8.61 9.53
C ARG A 368 23.10 -8.66 9.87
N PHE A 369 22.46 -7.50 10.01
CA PHE A 369 21.04 -7.41 10.34
C PHE A 369 20.17 -7.27 9.09
N TYR A 370 20.64 -6.52 8.09
CA TYR A 370 19.90 -6.32 6.84
C TYR A 370 19.86 -7.60 5.97
N GLN A 371 20.99 -8.31 5.86
CA GLN A 371 21.11 -9.58 5.13
C GLN A 371 21.93 -10.62 5.91
N PRO A 372 21.33 -11.33 6.89
CA PRO A 372 22.06 -12.24 7.77
C PRO A 372 22.65 -13.48 7.05
N ARG A 373 22.12 -13.83 5.87
CA ARG A 373 22.60 -14.98 5.07
C ARG A 373 23.85 -14.67 4.24
N MET A 374 24.26 -13.40 4.15
CA MET A 374 25.36 -12.96 3.29
C MET A 374 26.74 -13.31 3.89
N SER A 375 27.63 -13.89 3.09
CA SER A 375 28.97 -14.25 3.57
C SER A 375 29.80 -12.99 3.89
N ALA A 376 30.85 -13.14 4.73
CA ALA A 376 31.75 -12.02 5.03
C ALA A 376 32.50 -11.51 3.78
N ARG A 377 32.80 -12.42 2.85
CA ARG A 377 33.43 -12.07 1.56
C ARG A 377 32.50 -11.22 0.72
N ASP A 378 31.23 -11.61 0.61
CA ASP A 378 30.26 -10.89 -0.22
C ASP A 378 29.97 -9.51 0.36
N ARG A 379 29.84 -9.39 1.69
CA ARG A 379 29.72 -8.08 2.37
C ARG A 379 30.88 -7.14 2.04
N PHE A 380 32.11 -7.66 2.02
CA PHE A 380 33.28 -6.88 1.62
C PHE A 380 33.26 -6.49 0.13
N LEU A 381 32.88 -7.42 -0.75
CA LEU A 381 32.76 -7.15 -2.18
C LEU A 381 31.69 -6.09 -2.48
N THR A 382 30.55 -6.13 -1.80
CA THR A 382 29.48 -5.13 -1.93
C THR A 382 29.93 -3.76 -1.43
N PHE A 383 30.65 -3.70 -0.31
CA PHE A 383 31.28 -2.45 0.15
C PHE A 383 32.23 -1.87 -0.91
N LYS A 384 33.07 -2.71 -1.50
CA LYS A 384 34.02 -2.30 -2.54
C LYS A 384 33.32 -1.87 -3.83
N ALA A 385 32.25 -2.55 -4.23
CA ALA A 385 31.45 -2.21 -5.41
C ALA A 385 30.75 -0.85 -5.26
N LEU A 386 30.21 -0.56 -4.07
CA LEU A 386 29.62 0.72 -3.74
C LEU A 386 30.65 1.85 -3.67
N ASN A 387 31.86 1.55 -3.20
CA ASN A 387 32.93 2.52 -3.03
C ASN A 387 33.77 2.73 -4.30
N GLN A 388 33.25 3.51 -5.23
CA GLN A 388 33.94 3.86 -6.48
C GLN A 388 35.10 4.85 -6.27
N SER A 389 35.14 5.54 -5.12
CA SER A 389 36.13 6.59 -4.83
C SER A 389 37.49 6.07 -4.34
N GLY A 390 37.60 4.79 -3.98
CA GLY A 390 38.82 4.21 -3.40
C GLY A 390 39.16 4.70 -1.98
N LEU A 391 38.35 5.58 -1.38
CA LEU A 391 38.53 6.07 -0.01
C LEU A 391 38.24 4.97 1.02
N PRO A 392 38.78 5.01 2.25
CA PRO A 392 38.46 4.02 3.28
C PRO A 392 37.02 4.10 3.82
N MET A 393 36.19 5.02 3.30
CA MET A 393 34.84 5.31 3.77
C MET A 393 33.88 5.51 2.60
N LEU A 394 32.62 5.14 2.83
CA LEU A 394 31.53 5.27 1.89
C LEU A 394 30.83 6.62 2.12
N ARG A 395 30.95 7.53 1.15
CA ARG A 395 30.24 8.82 1.16
C ARG A 395 28.74 8.61 0.95
N TYR A 396 27.95 9.58 1.37
CA TYR A 396 26.50 9.60 1.19
C TYR A 396 26.06 9.35 -0.26
N THR A 397 26.70 9.98 -1.24
CA THR A 397 26.39 9.80 -2.68
C THR A 397 26.56 8.36 -3.16
N HIS A 398 27.56 7.64 -2.64
CA HIS A 398 27.78 6.23 -2.93
C HIS A 398 26.78 5.35 -2.16
N PHE A 399 26.46 5.72 -0.92
CA PHE A 399 25.50 4.99 -0.09
C PHE A 399 24.06 5.07 -0.63
N LEU A 400 23.70 6.14 -1.35
CA LEU A 400 22.41 6.24 -2.06
C LEU A 400 22.19 5.12 -3.08
N THR A 401 23.26 4.56 -3.64
CA THR A 401 23.20 3.49 -4.65
C THR A 401 23.04 2.09 -4.04
N VAL A 402 22.81 2.00 -2.72
CA VAL A 402 22.63 0.73 -2.01
C VAL A 402 21.48 -0.10 -2.59
N TYR A 403 20.37 0.52 -3.01
CA TYR A 403 19.26 -0.21 -3.66
C TYR A 403 19.52 -0.52 -5.15
N SER A 404 20.23 0.35 -5.87
CA SER A 404 20.36 0.25 -7.33
C SER A 404 21.38 -0.79 -7.79
N ASN A 405 22.40 -1.07 -6.98
CA ASN A 405 23.51 -1.92 -7.39
C ASN A 405 23.19 -3.41 -7.44
N GLY A 406 21.95 -3.85 -7.19
CA GLY A 406 21.49 -5.23 -7.45
C GLY A 406 22.30 -6.35 -6.77
N CYS A 407 23.35 -6.03 -6.00
CA CYS A 407 24.28 -6.96 -5.37
C CYS A 407 23.59 -7.87 -4.36
N TRP A 408 22.35 -7.56 -4.02
CA TRP A 408 21.49 -8.32 -3.14
C TRP A 408 20.90 -9.57 -3.78
N HIS A 409 20.75 -9.58 -5.11
CA HIS A 409 20.22 -10.72 -5.87
C HIS A 409 21.29 -11.52 -6.61
N ILE A 410 22.53 -11.03 -6.66
CA ILE A 410 23.64 -11.72 -7.34
C ILE A 410 24.17 -12.90 -6.49
N PHE A 411 23.81 -12.99 -5.21
CA PHE A 411 24.33 -14.01 -4.28
C PHE A 411 23.25 -14.78 -3.49
N THR A 412 22.00 -14.77 -3.96
CA THR A 412 20.97 -15.77 -3.58
C THR A 412 20.87 -16.83 -4.65
#